data_AF-A0AAP9E5Y6-F1
#
_entry.id   AF-A0AAP9E5Y6-F1
#
_cell.length_a   1.000
_cell.length_b   1.000
_cell.length_c   1.000
_cell.angle_alpha   90.00
_cell.angle_beta   90.00
_cell.angle_gamma   90.00
#
_symmetry.space_group_name_H-M   'P 1'
#
loop_
_entity.id
_entity.type
_entity.pdbx_description
1 polymer ?
#
loop_
_entity_poly.entity_id
_entity_poly.type
_entity_poly.pdbx_seq_one_letter_code
_entity_poly.pdbx_strand_id
1 'polypeptide(L)'
;MKHVEALNNDIDKIDSAVSAVYEDKTPFSKVEGIYVDAVSNVRSAIYIAEGRATYLRNRVSGRPAQIIHKALLICQEALMTQLAAHRKAPFNVETASTFATKEACSVPKLFEARLK
;
A
#
# COMPACT_ATOMS: atom_id res chain seq x y z
N MET A 1 -1.86 -4.07 12.46
CA MET A 1 -2.20 -2.64 12.41
C MET A 1 -1.02 -1.71 12.21
N LYS A 2 -0.03 -1.58 13.11
CA LYS A 2 1.02 -0.54 12.96
C LYS A 2 1.68 -0.45 11.56
N HIS A 3 1.96 -1.58 10.90
CA HIS A 3 2.51 -1.58 9.53
C HIS A 3 1.51 -1.16 8.44
N VAL A 4 0.22 -1.46 8.61
CA VAL A 4 -0.84 -1.01 7.69
C VAL A 4 -1.06 0.50 7.84
N GLU A 5 -0.99 1.01 9.07
CA GLU A 5 -1.04 2.45 9.34
C GLU A 5 0.18 3.18 8.76
N ALA A 6 1.39 2.67 9.00
CA ALA A 6 2.62 3.21 8.43
C ALA A 6 2.60 3.20 6.89
N LEU A 7 2.17 2.09 6.28
CA LEU A 7 1.98 1.98 4.83
C LEU A 7 1.04 3.05 4.27
N ASN A 8 -0.13 3.24 4.89
CA ASN A 8 -1.08 4.27 4.44
C ASN A 8 -0.48 5.68 4.56
N ASN A 9 0.25 5.96 5.64
CA ASN A 9 0.94 7.24 5.79
C ASN A 9 2.01 7.45 4.72
N ASP A 10 2.75 6.40 4.34
CA ASP A 10 3.76 6.51 3.28
C ASP A 10 3.13 6.71 1.90
N ILE A 11 1.97 6.10 1.64
CA ILE A 11 1.18 6.38 0.43
C ILE A 11 0.71 7.84 0.41
N ASP A 12 0.19 8.36 1.53
CA ASP A 12 -0.20 9.77 1.63
C ASP A 12 0.97 10.73 1.38
N LYS A 13 2.19 10.37 1.80
CA LYS A 13 3.40 11.15 1.49
C LYS A 13 3.75 11.11 0.00
N ILE A 14 3.62 9.95 -0.67
CA ILE A 14 3.81 9.84 -2.13
C ILE A 14 2.80 10.74 -2.85
N ASP A 15 1.51 10.62 -2.50
CA ASP A 15 0.43 11.43 -3.07
C ASP A 15 0.67 12.93 -2.86
N SER A 16 1.09 13.31 -1.66
CA SER A 16 1.41 14.71 -1.33
C SER A 16 2.60 15.21 -2.14
N ALA A 17 3.65 14.40 -2.30
CA ALA A 17 4.83 14.76 -3.09
C ALA A 17 4.48 14.97 -4.57
N VAL A 18 3.63 14.11 -5.15
CA VAL A 18 3.18 14.26 -6.55
C VAL A 18 2.14 15.38 -6.74
N SER A 19 1.49 15.82 -5.66
CA SER A 19 0.51 16.92 -5.65
C SER A 19 1.12 18.30 -5.38
N ALA A 20 2.21 18.38 -4.61
CA ALA A 20 2.81 19.64 -4.18
C ALA A 20 3.62 20.36 -5.28
N VAL A 21 3.91 19.70 -6.41
CA VAL A 21 4.65 20.32 -7.51
C VAL A 21 3.66 20.83 -8.56
N TYR A 22 3.39 22.13 -8.51
CA TYR A 22 2.36 22.75 -9.34
C TYR A 22 2.66 22.78 -10.85
N GLU A 23 3.89 22.53 -11.33
CA GLU A 23 4.16 22.63 -12.78
C GLU A 23 5.11 21.60 -13.41
N ASP A 24 5.70 20.65 -12.68
CA ASP A 24 6.49 19.61 -13.35
C ASP A 24 6.42 18.28 -12.62
N LYS A 25 6.29 17.22 -13.41
CA LYS A 25 6.20 15.85 -12.94
C LYS A 25 7.30 15.57 -11.89
N THR A 26 6.91 15.05 -10.73
CA THR A 26 7.82 14.74 -9.62
C THR A 26 8.83 13.67 -10.06
N PRO A 27 10.15 13.94 -9.98
CA PRO A 27 11.16 12.94 -10.32
C PRO A 27 11.23 11.85 -9.25
N PHE A 28 11.61 10.63 -9.66
CA PHE A 28 11.70 9.47 -8.77
C PHE A 28 12.60 9.70 -7.55
N SER A 29 13.71 10.43 -7.73
CA SER A 29 14.67 10.72 -6.65
C SER A 29 14.07 11.45 -5.44
N LYS A 30 12.94 12.16 -5.61
CA LYS A 30 12.24 12.82 -4.49
C LYS A 30 11.37 11.87 -3.65
N VAL A 31 11.00 10.72 -4.21
CA VAL A 31 10.04 9.78 -3.59
C VAL A 31 10.63 8.37 -3.39
N GLU A 32 11.86 8.13 -3.84
CA GLU A 32 12.54 6.83 -3.75
C GLU A 32 12.52 6.27 -2.33
N GLY A 33 12.96 7.06 -1.34
CA GLY A 33 12.95 6.64 0.07
C GLY A 33 11.55 6.29 0.56
N ILE A 34 10.54 7.04 0.11
CA ILE A 34 9.14 6.82 0.51
C ILE A 34 8.63 5.50 -0.07
N TYR A 35 8.98 5.17 -1.32
CA TYR A 35 8.65 3.86 -1.90
C TYR A 35 9.35 2.70 -1.18
N VAL A 36 10.61 2.86 -0.78
CA VAL A 36 11.34 1.82 -0.04
C VAL A 36 10.64 1.52 1.30
N ASP A 37 10.27 2.58 2.02
CA ASP A 37 9.54 2.45 3.29
C ASP A 37 8.16 1.81 3.09
N ALA A 38 7.39 2.28 2.10
CA ALA A 38 6.08 1.72 1.77
C ALA A 38 6.16 0.23 1.39
N VAL A 39 7.15 -0.17 0.57
CA VAL A 39 7.36 -1.58 0.17
C VAL A 39 7.74 -2.44 1.38
N SER A 40 8.57 -1.93 2.29
CA SER A 40 8.94 -2.61 3.53
C SER A 40 7.73 -2.81 4.44
N ASN A 41 6.91 -1.77 4.59
CA ASN A 41 5.70 -1.79 5.42
C ASN A 41 4.64 -2.76 4.88
N VAL A 42 4.37 -2.76 3.56
CA VAL A 42 3.39 -3.69 2.98
C VAL A 42 3.86 -5.14 3.10
N ARG A 43 5.14 -5.44 2.89
CA ARG A 43 5.69 -6.80 3.05
C ARG A 43 5.58 -7.29 4.49
N SER A 44 5.91 -6.43 5.45
CA SER A 44 5.76 -6.74 6.88
C SER A 44 4.31 -7.00 7.26
N ALA A 45 3.38 -6.19 6.73
CA ALA A 45 1.95 -6.38 6.93
C ALA A 45 1.45 -7.70 6.32
N ILE A 46 1.91 -8.08 5.11
CA ILE A 46 1.58 -9.34 4.44
C ILE A 46 2.00 -10.52 5.31
N TYR A 47 3.25 -10.53 5.79
CA TYR A 47 3.78 -11.60 6.62
C TYR A 47 2.91 -11.84 7.87
N ILE A 48 2.52 -10.75 8.55
CA ILE A 48 1.64 -10.83 9.73
C ILE A 48 0.24 -11.31 9.34
N ALA A 49 -0.31 -10.81 8.24
CA ALA A 49 -1.65 -11.17 7.77
C ALA A 49 -1.73 -12.63 7.33
N GLU A 50 -0.68 -13.17 6.70
CA GLU A 50 -0.56 -14.57 6.33
C GLU A 50 -0.58 -15.49 7.56
N GLY A 51 0.26 -15.17 8.56
CA GLY A 51 0.29 -15.91 9.82
C GLY A 51 -1.09 -15.90 10.51
N ARG A 52 -1.76 -14.74 10.52
CA ARG A 52 -3.10 -14.61 11.10
C ARG A 52 -4.17 -15.36 10.32
N ALA A 53 -4.14 -15.31 8.99
CA ALA A 53 -5.05 -16.06 8.13
C ALA A 53 -4.90 -17.57 8.30
N THR A 54 -3.67 -18.04 8.52
CA THR A 54 -3.38 -19.44 8.82
C THR A 54 -3.92 -19.85 10.19
N TYR A 55 -3.63 -19.06 11.24
CA TYR A 55 -4.10 -19.33 12.60
C TYR A 55 -5.63 -19.34 12.73
N LEU A 56 -6.31 -18.43 12.02
CA LEU A 56 -7.76 -18.26 12.10
C LEU A 56 -8.54 -19.10 11.09
N ARG A 57 -7.89 -19.96 10.28
CA ARG A 57 -8.49 -20.64 9.12
C ARG A 57 -9.84 -21.32 9.42
N ASN A 58 -9.99 -21.93 10.60
CA ASN A 58 -11.19 -22.66 11.01
C ASN A 58 -12.08 -21.88 12.01
N ARG A 59 -11.86 -20.58 12.15
CA ARG A 59 -12.60 -19.70 13.07
C ARG A 59 -13.49 -18.74 12.28
N VAL A 60 -14.50 -18.16 12.94
CA VAL A 60 -15.41 -17.15 12.36
C VAL A 60 -14.63 -15.99 11.74
N SER A 61 -13.53 -15.57 12.37
CA SER A 61 -12.65 -14.51 11.90
C SER A 61 -11.66 -14.94 10.79
N GLY A 62 -11.71 -16.20 10.33
CA GLY A 62 -10.81 -16.75 9.31
C GLY A 62 -11.00 -16.14 7.92
N ARG A 63 -12.24 -16.02 7.46
CA ARG A 63 -12.55 -15.39 6.16
C ARG A 63 -12.14 -13.91 6.14
N PRO A 64 -12.46 -13.07 7.15
CA PRO A 64 -11.90 -11.72 7.24
C PRO A 64 -10.37 -11.67 7.19
N ALA A 65 -9.67 -12.58 7.88
CA ALA A 65 -8.20 -12.60 7.86
C ALA A 65 -7.63 -12.93 6.48
N GLN A 66 -8.26 -13.85 5.75
CA GLN A 66 -7.90 -14.15 4.36
C GLN A 66 -8.15 -12.97 3.42
N ILE A 67 -9.25 -12.23 3.60
CA ILE A 67 -9.55 -11.04 2.80
C ILE A 67 -8.47 -9.97 3.01
N ILE A 68 -8.06 -9.73 4.26
CA ILE A 68 -6.99 -8.77 4.58
C ILE A 68 -5.68 -9.18 3.93
N HIS A 69 -5.29 -10.46 4.04
CA HIS A 69 -4.07 -10.95 3.42
C HIS A 69 -4.09 -10.75 1.89
N LYS A 70 -5.20 -11.12 1.23
CA LYS A 70 -5.37 -10.90 -0.22
C LYS A 70 -5.33 -9.43 -0.60
N ALA A 71 -5.97 -8.56 0.18
CA ALA A 71 -5.98 -7.13 -0.08
C ALA A 71 -4.57 -6.51 0.05
N LEU A 72 -3.76 -6.99 0.99
CA LEU A 72 -2.37 -6.56 1.13
C LEU A 72 -1.50 -7.00 -0.06
N LEU A 73 -1.75 -8.19 -0.62
CA LEU A 73 -1.07 -8.64 -1.85
C LEU A 73 -1.42 -7.74 -3.06
N ILE A 74 -2.69 -7.38 -3.22
CA ILE A 74 -3.14 -6.46 -4.27
C ILE A 74 -2.51 -5.07 -4.09
N CYS A 75 -2.49 -4.57 -2.85
CA CYS A 75 -1.81 -3.33 -2.50
C CYS A 75 -0.31 -3.36 -2.85
N GLN A 76 0.39 -4.47 -2.55
CA GLN A 76 1.78 -4.64 -2.91
C GLN A 76 1.98 -4.60 -4.43
N GLU A 77 1.13 -5.28 -5.19
CA GLU A 77 1.19 -5.29 -6.65
C GLU A 77 1.00 -3.89 -7.24
N ALA A 78 -0.02 -3.15 -6.79
CA ALA A 78 -0.27 -1.77 -7.21
C ALA A 78 0.93 -0.86 -6.89
N LEU A 79 1.45 -0.92 -5.65
CA LEU A 79 2.59 -0.14 -5.21
C LEU A 79 3.87 -0.45 -6.02
N MET A 80 4.14 -1.74 -6.28
CA MET A 80 5.31 -2.16 -7.06
C MET A 80 5.18 -1.75 -8.53
N THR A 81 3.97 -1.78 -9.09
CA THR A 81 3.70 -1.32 -10.46
C THR A 81 3.92 0.19 -10.58
N GLN A 82 3.38 0.97 -9.64
CA GLN A 82 3.59 2.42 -9.57
C GLN A 82 5.08 2.75 -9.42
N LEU A 83 5.79 2.08 -8.50
CA LEU A 83 7.24 2.21 -8.31
C LEU A 83 8.01 1.93 -9.62
N ALA A 84 7.72 0.81 -10.28
CA ALA A 84 8.40 0.43 -11.51
C ALA A 84 8.17 1.42 -12.65
N ALA A 85 6.99 2.04 -12.71
CA ALA A 85 6.68 3.06 -13.69
C ALA A 85 7.28 4.43 -13.34
N HIS A 86 7.29 4.83 -12.06
CA HIS A 86 7.89 6.10 -11.62
C HIS A 86 9.41 6.11 -11.81
N ARG A 87 10.06 4.95 -11.69
CA ARG A 87 11.48 4.77 -12.07
C ARG A 87 11.77 5.06 -13.55
N LYS A 88 10.77 4.90 -14.43
CA LYS A 88 10.92 5.12 -15.88
C LYS A 88 10.58 6.54 -16.29
N ALA A 89 9.64 7.17 -15.59
CA ALA A 89 9.18 8.51 -15.91
C ALA A 89 8.71 9.25 -14.65
N PRO A 90 9.01 10.55 -14.52
CA PRO A 90 8.42 11.40 -13.48
C PRO A 90 6.89 11.40 -13.52
N PHE A 91 6.24 11.50 -12.36
CA PHE A 91 4.77 11.44 -12.22
C PHE A 91 4.17 12.76 -11.74
N ASN A 92 2.97 13.06 -12.21
CA ASN A 92 2.06 14.03 -11.59
C ASN A 92 0.88 13.29 -10.92
N VAL A 93 -0.04 14.02 -10.31
CA VAL A 93 -1.25 13.46 -9.66
C VAL A 93 -2.04 12.56 -10.60
N GLU A 94 -2.24 12.98 -11.85
CA GLU A 94 -3.01 12.22 -12.84
C GLU A 94 -2.33 10.89 -13.21
N THR A 95 -1.01 10.88 -13.36
CA THR A 95 -0.27 9.64 -13.63
C THR A 95 -0.31 8.72 -12.40
N ALA A 96 -0.14 9.28 -11.20
CA ALA A 96 -0.16 8.53 -9.96
C ALA A 96 -1.54 7.88 -9.69
N SER A 97 -2.64 8.57 -10.00
CA SER A 97 -3.99 8.06 -9.77
C SER A 97 -4.35 6.84 -10.64
N THR A 98 -3.71 6.68 -11.80
CA THR A 98 -3.93 5.50 -12.68
C THR A 98 -3.59 4.17 -12.00
N PHE A 99 -2.74 4.18 -10.96
CA PHE A 99 -2.34 2.97 -10.24
C PHE A 99 -3.29 2.60 -9.09
N ALA A 100 -4.20 3.51 -8.69
CA ALA A 100 -5.17 3.31 -7.60
C ALA A 100 -4.57 2.70 -6.31
N THR A 101 -3.31 3.04 -6.00
CA THR A 101 -2.54 2.42 -4.92
C THR A 101 -3.18 2.70 -3.55
N LYS A 102 -3.68 3.91 -3.34
CA LYS A 102 -4.35 4.30 -2.10
C LYS A 102 -5.61 3.49 -1.86
N GLU A 103 -6.44 3.35 -2.90
CA GLU A 103 -7.66 2.56 -2.87
C GLU A 103 -7.33 1.10 -2.55
N ALA A 104 -6.34 0.51 -3.23
CA ALA A 104 -5.89 -0.86 -3.01
C ALA A 104 -5.40 -1.09 -1.56
N CYS A 105 -4.65 -0.14 -1.01
CA CYS A 105 -4.05 -0.24 0.33
C CYS A 105 -4.96 0.19 1.49
N SER A 106 -6.11 0.80 1.18
CA SER A 106 -7.13 1.17 2.18
C SER A 106 -7.98 -0.02 2.65
N VAL A 107 -8.17 -1.02 1.79
CA VAL A 107 -9.02 -2.19 2.05
C VAL A 107 -8.58 -2.97 3.31
N PRO A 108 -7.29 -3.31 3.51
CA PRO A 108 -6.84 -3.97 4.73
C PRO A 108 -7.31 -3.26 6.01
N LYS A 109 -7.18 -1.92 6.06
CA LYS A 109 -7.56 -1.10 7.21
C LYS A 109 -9.05 -1.20 7.54
N LEU A 110 -9.91 -1.21 6.51
CA LEU A 110 -11.37 -1.37 6.68
C LEU A 110 -11.76 -2.72 7.31
N PHE A 111 -11.01 -3.77 6.98
CA PHE A 111 -11.30 -5.11 7.46
C PHE A 111 -10.62 -5.45 8.80
N GLU A 112 -9.57 -4.74 9.21
CA GLU A 112 -8.87 -5.01 10.47
C GLU A 112 -9.77 -4.92 11.71
N ALA A 113 -10.78 -4.03 11.71
CA ALA A 113 -11.77 -3.95 12.78
C ALA A 113 -12.61 -5.24 12.92
N ARG A 114 -12.74 -6.03 11.85
CA ARG A 114 -13.50 -7.29 11.81
C ARG A 114 -12.70 -8.50 12.30
N LEU A 115 -11.44 -8.30 12.71
CA LEU A 115 -10.59 -9.35 13.27
C LEU A 115 -10.59 -9.41 14.80
N LYS A 116 -11.36 -8.53 15.45
CA LYS A 116 -11.57 -8.56 16.90
C LYS A 116 -12.41 -9.75 17.32
#